data_AF-A0A7X9JDD2-F1
#
_entry.id   AF-A0A7X9JDD2-F1
#
_cell.length_a   1.000
_cell.length_b   1.000
_cell.length_c   1.000
_cell.angle_alpha   90.00
_cell.angle_beta   90.00
_cell.angle_gamma   90.00
#
_symmetry.space_group_name_H-M   'P 1'
#
loop_
_entity.id
_entity.type
_entity.pdbx_description
1 polymer ?
#
loop_
_entity_poly.entity_id
_entity_poly.type
_entity_poly.pdbx_seq_one_letter_code
_entity_poly.pdbx_strand_id
1 'polypeptide(L)'
;MKRDDNSILGGFGGYGGANSLNYLWAGPSYSSPYMVWESGTGNVGIGTTSPMTKLDVRGTIRQDTNSNYDIWIQGGASTTSGAARNLALLGVKSSDRLYLNYNNEYTGGVTIGGNVGIGTSPSSERLNVSGNARVSGNIEAASFNGMRVLGRGIVRMNSDAYVSRVCKSISFTSYSGTGVIGLGNVVRSGGAWGIGLLNLKT
;
A
#
# COMPACT_ATOMS: atom_id res chain seq x y z
N MET A 1 41.91 -9.31 18.46
CA MET A 1 43.07 -10.22 18.49
C MET A 1 43.76 -10.10 17.14
N LYS A 2 45.06 -9.80 17.09
CA LYS A 2 45.83 -9.90 15.84
C LYS A 2 46.27 -11.35 15.66
N ARG A 3 46.24 -11.87 14.44
CA ARG A 3 47.03 -13.07 14.07
C ARG A 3 48.47 -12.65 13.80
N ASP A 4 49.36 -13.63 13.82
CA ASP A 4 50.79 -13.47 13.57
C ASP A 4 51.10 -13.02 12.13
N ASP A 5 50.10 -13.07 11.23
CA ASP A 5 50.18 -12.62 9.82
C ASP A 5 49.88 -11.12 9.63
N ASN A 6 49.72 -10.37 10.72
CA ASN A 6 49.43 -8.92 10.74
C ASN A 6 48.11 -8.54 10.03
N SER A 7 47.27 -9.51 9.65
CA SER A 7 45.94 -9.25 9.11
C SER A 7 44.98 -8.86 10.24
N ILE A 8 44.23 -7.77 10.06
CA ILE A 8 43.20 -7.36 11.01
C ILE A 8 41.95 -8.19 10.71
N LEU A 9 41.79 -9.31 11.41
CA LEU A 9 40.58 -10.16 11.31
C LEU A 9 39.36 -9.60 12.04
N GLY A 10 39.51 -8.40 12.58
CA GLY A 10 38.56 -7.78 13.48
C GLY A 10 38.66 -8.29 14.92
N GLY A 11 37.98 -7.56 15.81
CA GLY A 11 37.95 -7.83 17.24
C GLY A 11 36.96 -6.94 17.95
N PHE A 12 36.91 -7.10 19.27
CA PHE A 12 36.11 -6.25 20.15
C PHE A 12 37.00 -5.18 20.78
N GLY A 13 36.47 -3.97 20.96
CA GLY A 13 37.19 -2.89 21.63
C GLY A 13 36.26 -1.82 22.21
N GLY A 14 36.84 -0.94 23.02
CA GLY A 14 36.20 0.27 23.53
C GLY A 14 36.97 1.52 23.06
N TYR A 15 36.25 2.61 22.80
CA TYR A 15 36.82 3.93 22.55
C TYR A 15 36.23 4.92 23.54
N GLY A 16 37.06 5.76 24.16
CA GLY A 16 36.63 6.65 25.23
C GLY A 16 37.76 7.47 25.85
N GLY A 17 37.41 8.30 26.84
CA GLY A 17 38.36 9.04 27.66
C GLY A 17 38.80 8.26 28.90
N ALA A 18 39.65 8.87 29.73
CA ALA A 18 40.22 8.21 30.92
C ALA A 18 39.16 7.65 31.89
N ASN A 19 37.98 8.27 31.96
CA ASN A 19 36.88 7.87 32.83
C ASN A 19 35.53 7.77 32.09
N SER A 20 35.54 7.68 30.76
CA SER A 20 34.31 7.59 29.98
C SER A 20 34.48 6.62 28.83
N LEU A 21 33.50 5.74 28.65
CA LEU A 21 33.37 4.93 27.45
C LEU A 21 32.44 5.68 26.50
N ASN A 22 32.90 5.95 25.27
CA ASN A 22 32.07 6.58 24.25
C ASN A 22 31.43 5.51 23.35
N TYR A 23 32.22 4.49 22.96
CA TYR A 23 31.75 3.39 22.12
C TYR A 23 32.32 2.04 22.55
N LEU A 24 31.51 0.98 22.43
CA LEU A 24 31.99 -0.39 22.23
C LEU A 24 31.85 -0.74 20.75
N TRP A 25 32.76 -1.54 20.21
CA TRP A 25 32.71 -1.88 18.79
C TRP A 25 33.18 -3.31 18.52
N ALA A 26 32.69 -3.88 17.43
CA ALA A 26 33.14 -5.13 16.84
C ALA A 26 33.51 -4.88 15.37
N GLY A 27 34.71 -5.24 14.94
CA GLY A 27 35.16 -5.11 13.55
C GLY A 27 36.67 -4.92 13.42
N PRO A 28 37.18 -4.37 12.31
CA PRO A 28 38.59 -3.99 12.13
C PRO A 28 39.08 -2.81 12.98
N SER A 29 38.30 -1.72 13.07
CA SER A 29 38.58 -0.56 13.93
C SER A 29 37.29 0.16 14.35
N TYR A 30 37.38 1.11 15.29
CA TYR A 30 36.23 2.00 15.62
C TYR A 30 35.78 2.86 14.43
N SER A 31 36.69 3.19 13.51
CA SER A 31 36.43 3.98 12.30
C SER A 31 35.86 3.15 11.15
N SER A 32 35.91 1.83 11.26
CA SER A 32 35.32 0.89 10.32
C SER A 32 34.78 -0.34 11.08
N PRO A 33 33.77 -0.18 11.96
CA PRO A 33 33.21 -1.29 12.72
C PRO A 33 32.14 -2.01 11.90
N TYR A 34 31.97 -3.30 12.15
CA TYR A 34 30.78 -4.03 11.73
C TYR A 34 29.59 -3.71 12.63
N MET A 35 29.83 -3.53 13.93
CA MET A 35 28.83 -3.13 14.91
C MET A 35 29.42 -2.16 15.92
N VAL A 36 28.64 -1.17 16.34
CA VAL A 36 28.97 -0.21 17.39
C VAL A 36 27.84 -0.15 18.42
N TRP A 37 28.17 0.06 19.68
CA TRP A 37 27.24 0.50 20.72
C TRP A 37 27.74 1.85 21.26
N GLU A 38 26.92 2.88 21.14
CA GLU A 38 27.20 4.23 21.63
C GLU A 38 26.76 4.34 23.08
N SER A 39 27.71 4.52 23.99
CA SER A 39 27.43 4.47 25.43
C SER A 39 26.57 5.63 25.92
N GLY A 40 26.70 6.81 25.32
CA GLY A 40 25.99 8.02 25.76
C GLY A 40 24.48 7.97 25.48
N THR A 41 24.10 7.31 24.39
CA THR A 41 22.70 7.22 23.92
C THR A 41 22.12 5.82 24.12
N GLY A 42 22.97 4.82 24.29
CA GLY A 42 22.62 3.40 24.27
C GLY A 42 22.24 2.87 22.88
N ASN A 43 22.56 3.60 21.81
CA ASN A 43 22.23 3.21 20.44
C ASN A 43 23.17 2.12 19.93
N VAL A 44 22.64 1.16 19.18
CA VAL A 44 23.43 0.12 18.49
C VAL A 44 23.40 0.40 16.99
N GLY A 45 24.58 0.47 16.36
CA GLY A 45 24.73 0.54 14.91
C GLY A 45 25.29 -0.76 14.34
N ILE A 46 24.77 -1.24 13.22
CA ILE A 46 25.35 -2.34 12.42
C ILE A 46 25.63 -1.79 11.02
N GLY A 47 26.89 -1.81 10.58
CA GLY A 47 27.32 -1.17 9.33
C GLY A 47 27.34 0.37 9.36
N THR A 48 27.20 0.99 10.54
CA THR A 48 27.30 2.44 10.75
C THR A 48 28.03 2.73 12.05
N THR A 49 28.84 3.80 12.08
CA THR A 49 29.53 4.31 13.27
C THR A 49 28.71 5.32 14.06
N SER A 50 27.64 5.84 13.48
CA SER A 50 26.87 6.96 14.01
C SER A 50 25.37 6.64 13.94
N PRO A 51 24.89 5.71 14.78
CA PRO A 51 23.49 5.29 14.78
C PRO A 51 22.57 6.45 15.19
N MET A 52 21.56 6.74 14.37
CA MET A 52 20.62 7.86 14.64
C MET A 52 19.43 7.47 15.51
N THR A 53 19.23 6.18 15.75
CA THR A 53 18.16 5.63 16.59
C THR A 53 18.69 4.43 17.38
N LYS A 54 17.85 3.85 18.26
CA LYS A 54 18.26 2.79 19.18
C LYS A 54 18.89 1.58 18.50
N LEU A 55 18.42 1.23 17.30
CA LEU A 55 19.05 0.24 16.43
C LEU A 55 19.07 0.78 15.00
N ASP A 56 20.25 1.05 14.46
CA ASP A 56 20.47 1.55 13.09
C ASP A 56 21.30 0.53 12.30
N VAL A 57 20.68 -0.12 11.30
CA VAL A 57 21.31 -1.15 10.48
C VAL A 57 21.43 -0.66 9.04
N ARG A 58 22.66 -0.49 8.54
CA ARG A 58 22.93 -0.21 7.13
C ARG A 58 23.18 -1.51 6.38
N GLY A 59 22.10 -2.14 5.94
CA GLY A 59 22.14 -3.38 5.18
C GLY A 59 20.85 -4.18 5.28
N THR A 60 20.93 -5.46 4.92
CA THR A 60 19.81 -6.40 5.01
C THR A 60 19.68 -6.96 6.42
N ILE A 61 18.49 -6.88 6.99
CA ILE A 61 18.13 -7.59 8.22
C ILE A 61 17.44 -8.88 7.82
N ARG A 62 18.03 -10.03 8.17
CA ARG A 62 17.36 -11.33 8.08
C ARG A 62 16.76 -11.65 9.44
N GLN A 63 15.44 -11.59 9.54
CA GLN A 63 14.73 -12.07 10.71
C GLN A 63 14.39 -13.55 10.50
N ASP A 64 15.07 -14.44 11.20
CA ASP A 64 14.72 -15.87 11.21
C ASP A 64 13.57 -16.06 12.20
N THR A 65 12.34 -16.17 11.70
CA THR A 65 11.22 -16.62 12.52
C THR A 65 10.96 -18.10 12.24
N ASN A 66 10.48 -18.82 13.24
CA ASN A 66 10.06 -20.21 13.10
C ASN A 66 8.90 -20.35 12.08
N SER A 67 9.26 -20.50 10.81
CA SER A 67 8.48 -21.01 9.68
C SER A 67 7.24 -20.25 9.19
N ASN A 68 6.75 -19.20 9.88
CA ASN A 68 5.46 -18.60 9.51
C ASN A 68 5.48 -17.14 9.01
N TYR A 69 6.48 -16.33 9.38
CA TYR A 69 6.47 -14.89 9.07
C TYR A 69 7.84 -14.35 8.63
N ASP A 70 7.88 -13.55 7.56
CA ASP A 70 9.15 -13.01 7.06
C ASP A 70 9.65 -11.79 7.87
N ILE A 71 8.76 -10.93 8.37
CA ILE A 71 9.10 -9.71 9.13
C ILE A 71 8.06 -9.46 10.25
N TRP A 72 8.48 -9.18 11.48
CA TRP A 72 7.63 -8.77 12.60
C TRP A 72 8.15 -7.45 13.19
N ILE A 73 7.51 -6.33 12.88
CA ILE A 73 7.87 -5.00 13.42
C ILE A 73 6.80 -4.59 14.44
N GLN A 74 7.14 -4.68 15.73
CA GLN A 74 6.25 -4.26 16.81
C GLN A 74 6.56 -2.82 17.24
N GLY A 75 5.57 -1.92 17.13
CA GLY A 75 5.55 -0.68 17.91
C GLY A 75 5.38 -1.02 19.39
N GLY A 76 6.06 -0.29 20.28
CA GLY A 76 6.31 -0.64 21.69
C GLY A 76 5.17 -1.31 22.47
N ALA A 77 5.52 -2.08 23.51
CA ALA A 77 4.59 -2.88 24.30
C ALA A 77 3.39 -2.04 24.81
N SER A 78 2.23 -2.18 24.17
CA SER A 78 0.97 -1.81 24.79
C SER A 78 0.56 -2.94 25.72
N THR A 79 0.26 -2.60 26.97
CA THR A 79 -0.35 -3.49 27.97
C THR A 79 -1.81 -3.83 27.63
N THR A 80 -2.36 -3.25 26.57
CA THR A 80 -3.73 -3.49 26.09
C THR A 80 -3.66 -4.00 24.66
N SER A 81 -4.22 -5.20 24.42
CA SER A 81 -4.34 -5.79 23.08
C SER A 81 -4.84 -4.76 22.06
N GLY A 82 -4.09 -4.55 20.98
CA GLY A 82 -4.51 -3.73 19.83
C GLY A 82 -4.17 -2.24 19.84
N ALA A 83 -3.64 -1.65 20.93
CA ALA A 83 -3.58 -0.18 21.05
C ALA A 83 -2.25 0.52 20.68
N ALA A 84 -1.16 -0.18 20.34
CA ALA A 84 0.11 0.48 19.96
C ALA A 84 0.98 -0.25 18.91
N ARG A 85 0.36 -1.05 18.03
CA ARG A 85 1.11 -1.76 16.98
C ARG A 85 1.19 -0.86 15.75
N ASN A 86 2.38 -0.49 15.27
CA ASN A 86 2.48 0.48 14.16
C ASN A 86 2.45 -0.15 12.76
N LEU A 87 2.78 -1.45 12.59
CA LEU A 87 2.71 -2.13 11.29
C LEU A 87 2.79 -3.66 11.43
N ALA A 88 1.69 -4.37 11.17
CA ALA A 88 1.75 -5.82 10.88
C ALA A 88 1.89 -6.02 9.37
N LEU A 89 3.10 -6.32 8.91
CA LEU A 89 3.42 -6.67 7.54
C LEU A 89 3.79 -8.16 7.50
N LEU A 90 2.85 -9.01 7.08
CA LEU A 90 3.11 -10.44 6.96
C LEU A 90 3.37 -10.77 5.50
N GLY A 91 4.61 -11.13 5.20
CA GLY A 91 4.93 -12.01 4.07
C GLY A 91 4.66 -13.45 4.49
N VAL A 92 3.75 -14.13 3.82
CA VAL A 92 3.53 -15.58 3.99
C VAL A 92 4.26 -16.32 2.87
N LYS A 93 5.24 -17.13 3.25
CA LYS A 93 6.13 -17.91 2.37
C LYS A 93 5.42 -18.69 1.26
N SER A 94 4.16 -19.06 1.45
CA SER A 94 3.40 -19.86 0.47
C SER A 94 2.66 -19.03 -0.57
N SER A 95 2.66 -17.69 -0.53
CA SER A 95 1.84 -16.90 -1.46
C SER A 95 2.38 -15.53 -1.89
N ASP A 96 3.57 -15.09 -1.48
CA ASP A 96 4.12 -13.75 -1.79
C ASP A 96 3.11 -12.61 -1.56
N ARG A 97 2.18 -12.80 -0.61
CA ARG A 97 1.13 -11.82 -0.29
C ARG A 97 1.58 -10.94 0.85
N LEU A 98 1.31 -9.65 0.72
CA LEU A 98 1.41 -8.66 1.80
C LEU A 98 0.05 -8.51 2.48
N TYR A 99 -0.02 -8.80 3.77
CA TYR A 99 -1.16 -8.44 4.62
C TYR A 99 -0.83 -7.18 5.42
N LEU A 100 -1.66 -6.14 5.31
CA LEU A 100 -1.52 -4.86 6.03
C LEU A 100 -2.41 -4.77 7.30
N ASN A 101 -3.28 -5.75 7.51
CA ASN A 101 -4.09 -5.92 8.71
C ASN A 101 -4.51 -7.40 8.79
N TYR A 102 -3.71 -8.21 9.49
CA TYR A 102 -3.92 -9.64 9.61
C TYR A 102 -4.79 -9.96 10.84
N ASN A 103 -5.68 -10.95 10.74
CA ASN A 103 -6.55 -11.41 11.84
C ASN A 103 -7.33 -10.31 12.62
N ASN A 104 -7.72 -9.22 11.95
CA ASN A 104 -8.40 -8.08 12.58
C ASN A 104 -7.62 -7.45 13.74
N GLU A 105 -6.28 -7.55 13.71
CA GLU A 105 -5.39 -6.93 14.68
C GLU A 105 -5.60 -5.40 14.77
N TYR A 106 -6.02 -4.79 13.66
CA TYR A 106 -6.52 -3.42 13.59
C TYR A 106 -8.02 -3.41 13.32
N THR A 107 -8.82 -3.23 14.38
CA THR A 107 -10.29 -3.14 14.29
C THR A 107 -10.76 -1.93 13.47
N GLY A 108 -9.94 -0.87 13.38
CA GLY A 108 -10.20 0.31 12.56
C GLY A 108 -9.87 0.20 11.07
N GLY A 109 -9.34 -0.95 10.62
CA GLY A 109 -8.93 -1.17 9.22
C GLY A 109 -7.56 -0.60 8.87
N VAL A 110 -7.29 -0.44 7.57
CA VAL A 110 -6.04 0.12 7.01
C VAL A 110 -6.34 1.46 6.37
N THR A 111 -5.67 2.53 6.83
CA THR A 111 -5.75 3.86 6.21
C THR A 111 -4.49 4.13 5.40
N ILE A 112 -4.64 4.51 4.13
CA ILE A 112 -3.53 4.91 3.26
C ILE A 112 -3.65 6.40 2.94
N GLY A 113 -2.73 7.20 3.45
CA GLY A 113 -2.74 8.67 3.27
C GLY A 113 -2.22 9.15 1.91
N GLY A 114 -1.43 8.31 1.22
CA GLY A 114 -0.86 8.59 -0.10
C GLY A 114 -1.62 7.94 -1.26
N ASN A 115 -1.03 8.00 -2.47
CA ASN A 115 -1.58 7.33 -3.65
C ASN A 115 -1.32 5.82 -3.61
N VAL A 116 -2.33 5.03 -3.96
CA VAL A 116 -2.26 3.57 -4.11
C VAL A 116 -2.24 3.22 -5.59
N GLY A 117 -1.09 2.81 -6.09
CA GLY A 117 -0.94 2.27 -7.44
C GLY A 117 -1.02 0.75 -7.45
N ILE A 118 -1.84 0.17 -8.32
CA ILE A 118 -1.91 -1.28 -8.56
C ILE A 118 -1.50 -1.52 -10.01
N GLY A 119 -0.27 -2.02 -10.22
CA GLY A 119 0.30 -2.26 -11.55
C GLY A 119 0.69 -0.99 -12.34
N THR A 120 0.84 0.15 -11.65
CA THR A 120 1.11 1.46 -12.25
C THR A 120 2.42 2.06 -11.75
N SER A 121 3.10 2.86 -12.57
CA SER A 121 4.21 3.73 -12.15
C SER A 121 4.33 4.95 -13.06
N PRO A 122 4.25 6.20 -12.56
CA PRO A 122 3.78 6.64 -11.24
C PRO A 122 2.24 6.71 -11.12
N SER A 123 1.70 6.70 -9.90
CA SER A 123 0.25 6.89 -9.65
C SER A 123 -0.08 8.38 -9.50
N SER A 124 -0.84 8.96 -10.42
CA SER A 124 -1.31 10.36 -10.35
C SER A 124 -2.55 10.57 -9.48
N GLU A 125 -3.31 9.51 -9.21
CA GLU A 125 -4.53 9.52 -8.41
C GLU A 125 -4.35 8.79 -7.08
N ARG A 126 -5.26 9.06 -6.12
CA ARG A 126 -5.29 8.38 -4.81
C ARG A 126 -5.42 6.86 -4.92
N LEU A 127 -6.14 6.36 -5.93
CA LEU A 127 -6.19 4.95 -6.28
C LEU A 127 -6.14 4.84 -7.81
N ASN A 128 -5.05 4.29 -8.35
CA ASN A 128 -4.86 4.03 -9.76
C ASN A 128 -4.61 2.53 -9.99
N VAL A 129 -5.45 1.91 -10.82
CA VAL A 129 -5.39 0.46 -11.09
C VAL A 129 -5.18 0.25 -12.58
N SER A 130 -3.98 -0.23 -12.95
CA SER A 130 -3.69 -0.75 -14.27
C SER A 130 -4.10 -2.22 -14.30
N GLY A 131 -5.37 -2.47 -14.62
CA GLY A 131 -5.96 -3.82 -14.64
C GLY A 131 -7.41 -3.83 -14.18
N ASN A 132 -7.82 -4.94 -13.58
CA ASN A 132 -9.20 -5.14 -13.12
C ASN A 132 -9.32 -4.85 -11.62
N ALA A 133 -10.38 -4.12 -11.24
CA ALA A 133 -10.81 -4.00 -9.85
C ALA A 133 -12.14 -4.74 -9.68
N ARG A 134 -12.21 -5.68 -8.73
CA ARG A 134 -13.46 -6.32 -8.32
C ARG A 134 -13.91 -5.73 -6.99
N VAL A 135 -15.07 -5.08 -6.98
CA VAL A 135 -15.74 -4.61 -5.76
C VAL A 135 -17.00 -5.43 -5.59
N SER A 136 -17.08 -6.23 -4.52
CA SER A 136 -18.23 -7.09 -4.23
C SER A 136 -19.39 -6.34 -3.57
N GLY A 137 -19.12 -5.17 -3.01
CA GLY A 137 -20.12 -4.23 -2.50
C GLY A 137 -20.32 -3.03 -3.44
N ASN A 138 -20.78 -1.92 -2.87
CA ASN A 138 -20.99 -0.68 -3.60
C ASN A 138 -19.69 0.13 -3.71
N ILE A 139 -19.57 0.90 -4.80
CA ILE A 139 -18.63 2.02 -4.87
C ILE A 139 -19.45 3.28 -4.56
N GLU A 140 -19.17 3.92 -3.44
CA GLU A 140 -19.78 5.20 -3.05
C GLU A 140 -18.83 6.34 -3.36
N ALA A 141 -19.27 7.28 -4.19
CA ALA A 141 -18.51 8.46 -4.56
C ALA A 141 -19.43 9.68 -4.56
N ALA A 142 -18.90 10.84 -4.14
CA ALA A 142 -19.64 12.09 -4.23
C ALA A 142 -20.04 12.44 -5.69
N SER A 143 -19.24 11.99 -6.66
CA SER A 143 -19.57 12.03 -8.08
C SER A 143 -18.72 11.04 -8.88
N PHE A 144 -19.23 10.57 -10.01
CA PHE A 144 -18.49 9.81 -11.02
C PHE A 144 -18.23 10.71 -12.24
N ASN A 145 -17.19 11.55 -12.18
CA ASN A 145 -16.83 12.39 -13.32
C ASN A 145 -16.05 11.56 -14.36
N GLY A 146 -16.63 11.32 -15.53
CA GLY A 146 -15.94 10.66 -16.64
C GLY A 146 -15.87 9.13 -16.56
N MET A 147 -16.87 8.46 -15.97
CA MET A 147 -16.94 7.00 -15.99
C MET A 147 -17.00 6.49 -17.44
N ARG A 148 -15.86 6.02 -17.95
CA ARG A 148 -15.69 5.54 -19.32
C ARG A 148 -15.55 4.03 -19.31
N VAL A 149 -16.53 3.32 -19.84
CA VAL A 149 -16.42 1.89 -20.10
C VAL A 149 -15.77 1.70 -21.47
N LEU A 150 -14.52 1.25 -21.48
CA LEU A 150 -13.78 0.92 -22.71
C LEU A 150 -14.15 -0.49 -23.18
N GLY A 151 -14.55 -0.66 -24.44
CA GLY A 151 -14.89 -1.96 -25.04
C GLY A 151 -16.35 -2.40 -24.87
N ARG A 152 -16.62 -3.72 -24.94
CA ARG A 152 -17.98 -4.31 -24.84
C ARG A 152 -18.55 -4.36 -23.41
N GLY A 153 -18.06 -3.52 -22.50
CA GLY A 153 -18.54 -3.50 -21.12
C GLY A 153 -19.96 -2.92 -21.03
N ILE A 154 -20.82 -3.52 -20.22
CA ILE A 154 -22.18 -3.06 -19.97
C ILE A 154 -22.22 -2.47 -18.57
N VAL A 155 -22.63 -1.21 -18.42
CA VAL A 155 -23.08 -0.68 -17.13
C VAL A 155 -24.50 -1.21 -16.92
N ARG A 156 -24.64 -2.31 -16.16
CA ARG A 156 -25.95 -2.85 -15.80
C ARG A 156 -26.42 -2.21 -14.51
N MET A 157 -27.53 -1.48 -14.58
CA MET A 157 -28.21 -0.91 -13.43
C MET A 157 -29.46 -1.76 -13.16
N ASN A 158 -29.51 -2.43 -12.00
CA ASN A 158 -30.50 -3.50 -11.76
C ASN A 158 -31.83 -3.02 -11.18
N SER A 159 -31.92 -1.82 -10.62
CA SER A 159 -33.14 -1.36 -9.91
C SER A 159 -33.52 0.08 -10.21
N ASP A 160 -32.62 1.06 -10.04
CA ASP A 160 -32.95 2.49 -10.27
C ASP A 160 -31.74 3.26 -10.82
N ALA A 161 -31.73 3.52 -12.12
CA ALA A 161 -30.82 4.49 -12.70
C ALA A 161 -31.62 5.65 -13.27
N TYR A 162 -31.74 6.71 -12.47
CA TYR A 162 -32.32 7.97 -12.91
C TYR A 162 -31.20 8.94 -13.32
N VAL A 163 -31.29 9.48 -14.53
CA VAL A 163 -30.55 10.69 -14.90
C VAL A 163 -31.23 11.86 -14.16
N SER A 164 -30.74 12.16 -12.96
CA SER A 164 -31.42 13.02 -11.98
C SER A 164 -31.35 14.53 -12.27
N ARG A 165 -30.57 14.94 -13.27
CA ARG A 165 -30.47 16.33 -13.72
C ARG A 165 -30.68 16.42 -15.22
N VAL A 166 -31.23 17.56 -15.66
CA VAL A 166 -31.36 17.93 -17.08
C VAL A 166 -30.02 17.74 -17.77
N CYS A 167 -29.85 16.62 -18.47
CA CYS A 167 -28.73 16.41 -19.35
C CYS A 167 -29.02 17.12 -20.67
N LYS A 168 -28.06 17.90 -21.17
CA LYS A 168 -28.20 18.60 -22.45
C LYS A 168 -28.42 17.63 -23.62
N SER A 169 -27.95 16.38 -23.47
CA SER A 169 -28.26 15.23 -24.33
C SER A 169 -27.88 13.92 -23.62
N ILE A 170 -28.56 12.82 -23.94
CA ILE A 170 -28.09 11.45 -23.70
C ILE A 170 -27.78 10.87 -25.07
N SER A 171 -26.52 10.54 -25.32
CA SER A 171 -26.08 10.02 -26.62
C SER A 171 -25.69 8.55 -26.49
N PHE A 172 -26.34 7.69 -27.27
CA PHE A 172 -25.96 6.29 -27.43
C PHE A 172 -25.32 6.14 -28.81
N THR A 173 -24.05 5.70 -28.86
CA THR A 173 -23.36 5.42 -30.12
C THR A 173 -23.16 3.91 -30.25
N SER A 174 -23.75 3.31 -31.27
CA SER A 174 -23.51 1.89 -31.59
C SER A 174 -22.07 1.70 -32.08
N TYR A 175 -21.32 0.79 -31.46
CA TYR A 175 -19.93 0.49 -31.86
C TYR A 175 -19.84 -0.41 -33.11
N SER A 176 -20.92 -1.08 -33.50
CA SER A 176 -21.01 -1.86 -34.74
C SER A 176 -22.19 -1.37 -35.56
N GLY A 177 -22.00 -1.11 -36.86
CA GLY A 177 -22.99 -0.51 -37.78
C GLY A 177 -24.30 -1.28 -38.01
N THR A 178 -24.71 -2.15 -37.08
CA THR A 178 -25.96 -2.92 -37.06
C THR A 178 -26.65 -2.94 -35.68
N GLY A 179 -26.19 -2.15 -34.70
CA GLY A 179 -26.74 -2.15 -33.34
C GLY A 179 -28.09 -1.43 -33.23
N VAL A 180 -29.16 -2.19 -33.00
CA VAL A 180 -30.47 -1.67 -32.60
C VAL A 180 -30.34 -0.96 -31.26
N ILE A 181 -30.58 0.35 -31.22
CA ILE A 181 -30.82 1.08 -29.96
C ILE A 181 -32.25 0.74 -29.54
N GLY A 182 -32.41 -0.31 -28.76
CA GLY A 182 -33.69 -0.65 -28.14
C GLY A 182 -34.05 0.38 -27.09
N LEU A 183 -34.75 1.45 -27.48
CA LEU A 183 -35.45 2.29 -26.51
C LEU A 183 -36.58 1.45 -25.90
N GLY A 184 -36.32 0.85 -24.74
CA GLY A 184 -37.42 0.49 -23.84
C GLY A 184 -38.20 1.76 -23.45
N ASN A 185 -39.46 1.58 -23.05
CA ASN A 185 -40.40 2.65 -22.70
C ASN A 185 -39.73 3.86 -22.03
N VAL A 186 -39.68 5.01 -22.72
CA VAL A 186 -39.22 6.28 -22.15
C VAL A 186 -40.35 6.82 -21.27
N VAL A 187 -40.27 6.62 -19.96
CA VAL A 187 -41.26 7.13 -19.01
C VAL A 187 -40.87 8.55 -18.60
N ARG A 188 -41.65 9.57 -19.01
CA ARG A 188 -41.67 10.86 -18.31
C ARG A 188 -42.60 10.73 -17.10
N SER A 189 -42.13 11.11 -15.92
CA SER A 189 -43.03 11.30 -14.78
C SER A 189 -43.99 12.45 -15.11
N GLY A 190 -45.28 12.16 -15.29
CA GLY A 190 -46.34 13.17 -15.25
C GLY A 190 -47.26 13.35 -16.46
N GLY A 191 -47.37 12.41 -17.41
CA GLY A 191 -48.50 12.45 -18.36
C GLY A 191 -48.33 11.65 -19.66
N ALA A 192 -49.40 10.92 -19.99
CA ALA A 192 -49.77 10.17 -21.21
C ALA A 192 -48.69 9.41 -22.01
N TRP A 193 -48.96 8.12 -22.24
CA TRP A 193 -48.18 7.21 -23.09
C TRP A 193 -48.13 7.70 -24.55
N GLY A 194 -46.93 7.89 -25.08
CA GLY A 194 -46.69 8.11 -26.51
C GLY A 194 -45.38 7.45 -26.94
N ILE A 195 -45.45 6.51 -27.89
CA ILE A 195 -44.27 5.99 -28.58
C ILE A 195 -43.81 7.07 -29.56
N GLY A 196 -42.74 7.80 -29.21
CA GLY A 196 -42.04 8.63 -30.18
C GLY A 196 -41.18 7.75 -31.07
N LEU A 197 -41.69 7.36 -32.25
CA LEU A 197 -40.86 6.85 -33.33
C LEU A 197 -39.83 7.93 -33.69
N LEU A 198 -38.55 7.67 -33.41
CA LEU A 198 -37.44 8.48 -33.90
C LEU A 198 -37.35 8.28 -35.41
N ASN A 199 -37.94 9.19 -36.19
CA ASN A 199 -37.70 9.26 -37.62
C ASN A 199 -36.25 9.70 -37.86
N LEU A 200 -35.37 8.74 -38.14
CA LEU A 200 -34.09 9.02 -38.79
C LEU A 200 -34.40 9.49 -40.22
N LYS A 201 -34.21 10.78 -40.49
CA LYS A 201 -34.09 11.24 -41.87
C LYS A 201 -32.77 10.69 -42.41
N THR A 202 -32.86 9.96 -43.52
CA THR A 202 -31.72 9.56 -44.37
C THR A 202 -30.98 10.79 -44.86
#